data_AF-A0AAE8MVF0-F1
#
_entry.id   AF-A0AAE8MVF0-F1
#
_cell.length_a   1.000
_cell.length_b   1.000
_cell.length_c   1.000
_cell.angle_alpha   90.00
_cell.angle_beta   90.00
_cell.angle_gamma   90.00
#
_symmetry.space_group_name_H-M   'P 1'
#
loop_
_entity.id
_entity.type
_entity.pdbx_description
1 polymer ?
#
loop_
_entity_poly.entity_id
_entity_poly.type
_entity_poly.pdbx_seq_one_letter_code
_entity_poly.pdbx_strand_id
1 'polypeptide(L)'
;MADPDFPCSITLSIPFPTHRLANVALSAISVDKELSPLVRRSFSLESPAGADSGEGASVLRVEYKATTNRMLRVATNSFMDSLGLVIEVMERLDVGVLGAAPAAEVAAAA
;
A
#
# COMPACT_ATOMS: atom_id res chain seq x y z
N MET A 1 3.54 20.36 -11.43
CA MET A 1 3.97 21.75 -11.12
C MET A 1 4.97 21.64 -9.99
N ALA A 2 6.23 21.99 -10.21
CA ALA A 2 7.31 21.77 -9.24
C ALA A 2 7.14 22.72 -8.04
N ASP A 3 7.17 22.16 -6.82
CA ASP A 3 7.16 22.93 -5.58
C ASP A 3 8.56 23.52 -5.36
N PRO A 4 8.75 24.86 -5.33
CA PRO A 4 10.07 25.47 -5.21
C PRO A 4 10.78 25.09 -3.90
N ASP A 5 10.03 24.74 -2.85
CA ASP A 5 10.59 24.32 -1.57
C ASP A 5 11.02 22.83 -1.59
N PHE A 6 10.46 22.02 -2.49
CA PHE A 6 10.73 20.59 -2.61
C PHE A 6 10.96 20.20 -4.09
N PRO A 7 12.13 20.56 -4.67
CA PRO A 7 12.39 20.40 -6.09
C PRO A 7 12.55 18.94 -6.54
N CYS A 8 12.82 18.01 -5.62
CA CYS A 8 13.01 16.59 -5.94
C CYS A 8 11.74 15.80 -5.62
N SER A 9 11.13 15.14 -6.61
CA SER A 9 9.95 14.30 -6.41
C SER A 9 10.09 12.92 -7.05
N ILE A 10 9.51 11.90 -6.43
CA ILE A 10 9.35 10.56 -7.00
C ILE A 10 7.96 10.03 -6.69
N THR A 11 7.39 9.28 -7.63
CA THR A 11 6.13 8.57 -7.43
C THR A 11 6.37 7.08 -7.57
N LEU A 12 5.91 6.32 -6.59
CA LEU A 12 5.99 4.86 -6.55
C LEU A 12 4.60 4.29 -6.73
N SER A 13 4.48 3.26 -7.55
CA SER A 13 3.24 2.52 -7.78
C SER A 13 3.47 1.06 -7.41
N ILE A 14 2.84 0.59 -6.33
CA ILE A 14 3.00 -0.76 -5.80
C ILE A 14 1.70 -1.53 -6.06
N PRO A 15 1.70 -2.54 -6.95
CA PRO A 15 0.52 -3.35 -7.19
C PRO A 15 0.31 -4.35 -6.04
N PHE A 16 -0.93 -4.44 -5.56
CA PHE A 16 -1.38 -5.42 -4.58
C PHE A 16 -2.43 -6.35 -5.21
N PRO A 17 -2.45 -7.64 -4.83
CA PRO A 17 -3.40 -8.61 -5.37
C PRO A 17 -4.86 -8.29 -5.07
N THR A 18 -5.14 -7.72 -3.88
CA THR A 18 -6.49 -7.35 -3.44
C THR A 18 -6.51 -5.96 -2.82
N HIS A 19 -7.66 -5.29 -2.91
CA HIS A 19 -7.88 -3.99 -2.27
C HIS A 19 -7.76 -4.06 -0.74
N ARG A 20 -8.16 -5.17 -0.12
CA ARG A 20 -8.00 -5.40 1.33
C ARG A 20 -6.54 -5.31 1.74
N LEU A 21 -5.64 -6.02 1.04
CA LEU A 21 -4.21 -6.00 1.36
C LEU A 21 -3.61 -4.61 1.14
N ALA A 22 -3.98 -3.94 0.05
CA ALA A 22 -3.53 -2.58 -0.23
C ALA A 22 -3.95 -1.60 0.88
N ASN A 23 -5.19 -1.71 1.37
CA ASN A 23 -5.71 -0.85 2.44
C ASN A 23 -5.07 -1.14 3.81
N VAL A 24 -4.80 -2.41 4.11
CA VAL A 24 -4.07 -2.78 5.34
C VAL A 24 -2.64 -2.24 5.27
N ALA A 25 -1.96 -2.35 4.12
CA ALA A 25 -0.62 -1.80 3.92
C ALA A 25 -0.60 -0.28 4.10
N LEU A 26 -1.55 0.42 3.47
CA LEU A 26 -1.71 1.86 3.62
C LEU A 26 -1.89 2.24 5.09
N SER A 27 -2.82 1.57 5.79
CA SER A 27 -3.13 1.88 7.18
C SER A 27 -1.92 1.66 8.08
N ALA A 28 -1.20 0.54 7.92
CA ALA A 28 -0.01 0.23 8.69
C ALA A 28 1.10 1.29 8.50
N ILE A 29 1.36 1.70 7.26
CA ILE A 29 2.49 2.60 6.94
C ILE A 29 2.11 4.08 7.16
N SER A 30 0.82 4.44 7.12
CA SER A 30 0.35 5.83 7.27
C SER A 30 0.59 6.42 8.67
N VAL A 31 0.66 5.58 9.70
CA VAL A 31 0.84 6.00 11.10
C VAL A 31 2.26 6.55 11.33
N ASP A 32 3.23 6.05 10.57
CA ASP A 32 4.62 6.49 10.67
C ASP A 32 4.79 7.85 10.01
N LYS A 33 5.01 8.89 10.82
CA LYS A 33 5.34 10.22 10.31
C LYS A 33 6.76 10.21 9.76
N GLU A 34 6.98 10.96 8.69
CA GLU A 34 8.33 11.22 8.21
C GLU A 34 9.14 11.91 9.31
N LEU A 35 10.35 11.39 9.58
CA LEU A 35 11.23 11.89 10.64
C LEU A 35 11.72 13.33 10.38
N SER A 36 11.70 13.78 9.13
CA SER A 36 12.25 15.08 8.73
C SER A 36 11.20 15.96 8.06
N PRO A 37 11.09 17.25 8.44
CA PRO A 37 10.23 18.21 7.76
C PRO A 37 10.69 18.53 6.33
N LEU A 38 11.89 18.05 5.94
CA LEU A 38 12.48 18.23 4.62
C LEU A 38 11.96 17.21 3.59
N VAL A 39 11.06 16.32 3.99
CA VAL A 39 10.40 15.34 3.12
C VAL A 39 8.89 15.40 3.36
N ARG A 40 8.13 15.45 2.28
CA ARG A 40 6.68 15.33 2.28
C ARG A 40 6.30 14.03 1.56
N ARG A 41 5.37 13.30 2.15
CA ARG A 41 4.86 12.04 1.64
C ARG A 41 3.33 12.08 1.58
N SER A 42 2.77 11.65 0.46
CA SER A 42 1.33 11.45 0.28
C SER A 42 1.07 10.04 -0.24
N PHE A 43 -0.08 9.49 0.15
CA PHE A 43 -0.53 8.17 -0.26
C PHE A 43 -1.88 8.26 -0.95
N SER A 44 -2.08 7.43 -1.97
CA SER A 44 -3.39 7.21 -2.57
C SER A 44 -3.53 5.76 -2.99
N LEU A 45 -4.74 5.22 -2.84
CA LEU A 45 -5.11 3.91 -3.35
C LEU A 45 -5.88 4.09 -4.64
N GLU A 46 -5.41 3.46 -5.71
CA GLU A 46 -6.09 3.38 -6.99
C GLU A 46 -6.70 1.99 -7.11
N SER A 47 -8.02 1.92 -7.25
CA SER A 47 -8.74 0.70 -7.63
C SER A 47 -9.19 0.84 -9.08
N PRO A 48 -9.04 -0.18 -9.94
CA PRO A 48 -9.58 -0.14 -11.28
C PRO A 48 -11.11 0.05 -11.20
N ALA A 49 -11.61 1.05 -11.94
CA ALA A 49 -13.02 1.38 -12.01
C ALA A 49 -13.82 0.13 -12.46
N GLY A 50 -14.65 -0.41 -11.56
CA GLY A 50 -15.47 -1.60 -11.82
C GLY A 50 -15.29 -2.75 -10.81
N ALA A 51 -14.32 -2.67 -9.89
CA ALA A 51 -14.13 -3.65 -8.83
C ALA A 51 -14.83 -3.23 -7.51
N ASP A 52 -16.16 -3.14 -7.51
CA ASP A 52 -16.97 -2.96 -6.28
C ASP A 52 -16.97 -4.21 -5.38
N SER A 53 -16.37 -5.31 -5.84
CA SER A 53 -16.39 -6.63 -5.19
C SER A 53 -15.22 -6.91 -4.23
N GLY A 54 -14.41 -5.91 -3.85
CA GLY A 54 -13.33 -6.05 -2.85
C GLY A 54 -12.14 -6.98 -3.23
N GLU A 55 -12.26 -7.75 -4.31
CA GLU A 55 -11.30 -8.76 -4.78
C GLU A 55 -10.42 -8.27 -5.95
N GLY A 56 -10.60 -7.03 -6.40
CA GLY A 56 -9.81 -6.46 -7.49
C GLY A 56 -8.37 -6.11 -7.09
N ALA A 57 -7.44 -6.28 -8.03
CA ALA A 57 -6.07 -5.80 -7.90
C ALA A 57 -6.08 -4.28 -7.71
N SER A 58 -5.37 -3.79 -6.69
CA SER A 58 -5.32 -2.37 -6.35
C SER A 58 -3.87 -1.88 -6.35
N VAL A 59 -3.67 -0.62 -6.71
CA VAL A 59 -2.33 -0.01 -6.76
C VAL A 59 -2.21 1.00 -5.64
N LEU A 60 -1.25 0.79 -4.74
CA LEU A 60 -0.84 1.78 -3.76
C LEU A 60 0.13 2.76 -4.42
N ARG A 61 -0.30 4.00 -4.59
CA ARG A 61 0.52 5.10 -5.06
C ARG A 61 1.09 5.88 -3.88
N VAL A 62 2.39 6.13 -3.93
CA VAL A 62 3.10 6.95 -2.95
C VAL A 62 3.85 8.05 -3.66
N GLU A 63 3.58 9.31 -3.30
CA GLU A 63 4.27 10.46 -3.85
C GLU A 63 5.15 11.08 -2.78
N TYR A 64 6.44 11.20 -3.10
CA TYR A 64 7.44 11.84 -2.25
C TYR A 64 7.90 13.14 -2.87
N LYS A 65 8.11 14.14 -2.02
CA LYS A 65 8.74 15.42 -2.36
C LYS A 65 9.79 15.74 -1.31
N ALA A 66 10.99 16.12 -1.72
CA ALA A 66 12.12 16.38 -0.85
C ALA A 66 12.90 17.61 -1.31
N THR A 67 13.60 18.23 -0.36
CA THR A 67 14.50 19.36 -0.64
C THR A 67 15.75 18.95 -1.42
N THR A 68 16.20 17.69 -1.26
CA THR A 68 17.38 17.15 -1.93
C THR A 68 17.17 15.69 -2.34
N ASN A 69 17.87 15.26 -3.39
CA ASN A 69 17.94 13.85 -3.80
C ASN A 69 18.44 12.94 -2.67
N ARG A 70 19.32 13.44 -1.80
CA ARG A 70 19.82 12.68 -0.64
C ARG A 70 18.69 12.36 0.32
N MET A 71 17.82 13.33 0.65
CA MET A 71 16.70 13.09 1.55
C MET A 71 15.64 12.21 0.89
N LEU A 72 15.40 12.39 -0.41
CA LEU A 72 14.52 11.52 -1.17
C LEU A 72 14.96 10.06 -1.09
N ARG A 73 16.27 9.79 -1.28
CA ARG A 73 16.83 8.44 -1.20
C ARG A 73 16.69 7.83 0.20
N VAL A 74 17.02 8.60 1.25
CA VAL A 74 16.93 8.11 2.63
C VAL A 74 15.49 7.77 3.00
N ALA A 75 14.54 8.65 2.70
CA ALA A 75 13.12 8.41 2.98
C ALA A 75 12.56 7.23 2.18
N THR A 76 12.88 7.16 0.88
CA THR A 76 12.38 6.08 0.01
C THR A 76 12.92 4.72 0.43
N ASN A 77 14.21 4.62 0.79
CA ASN A 77 14.80 3.37 1.27
C ASN A 77 14.13 2.89 2.57
N SER A 78 14.01 3.79 3.57
CA SER A 78 13.34 3.48 4.83
C SER A 78 11.89 3.03 4.64
N PHE A 79 11.20 3.62 3.66
CA PHE A 79 9.85 3.23 3.29
C PHE A 79 9.79 1.83 2.67
N MET A 80 10.71 1.50 1.75
CA MET A 80 10.75 0.17 1.14
C MET A 80 11.07 -0.92 2.17
N ASP A 81 11.95 -0.64 3.14
CA ASP A 81 12.25 -1.55 4.23
C ASP A 81 11.00 -1.79 5.11
N SER A 82 10.26 -0.72 5.44
CA SER A 82 9.02 -0.79 6.22
C SER A 82 7.91 -1.53 5.46
N LEU A 83 7.77 -1.26 4.17
CA LEU A 83 6.82 -1.92 3.28
C LEU A 83 7.14 -3.42 3.15
N GLY A 84 8.42 -3.77 3.01
CA GLY A 84 8.88 -5.16 2.97
C GLY A 84 8.48 -5.92 4.23
N LEU A 85 8.67 -5.32 5.41
CA LEU A 85 8.22 -5.90 6.67
C LEU A 85 6.71 -6.10 6.72
N VAL A 86 5.93 -5.11 6.29
CA VAL A 86 4.46 -5.22 6.26
C VAL A 86 4.01 -6.33 5.33
N ILE A 87 4.62 -6.46 4.15
CA ILE A 87 4.30 -7.53 3.19
C ILE A 87 4.70 -8.90 3.73
N GLU A 88 5.87 -9.03 4.37
CA GLU A 88 6.31 -10.28 5.02
C GLU A 88 5.34 -10.70 6.13
N VAL A 89 4.88 -9.74 6.93
CA VAL A 89 3.86 -9.97 7.96
C VAL A 89 2.53 -10.36 7.34
N MET A 90 2.12 -9.73 6.24
CA MET A 90 0.92 -10.13 5.48
C MET A 90 1.05 -11.56 4.96
N GLU A 91 2.18 -11.94 4.38
CA GLU A 91 2.40 -13.30 3.88
C GLU A 91 2.30 -14.34 5.01
N ARG A 92 2.85 -14.04 6.18
CA ARG A 92 2.82 -14.97 7.33
C ARG A 92 1.49 -14.99 8.08
N LEU A 93 0.75 -13.88 8.11
CA LEU A 93 -0.46 -13.72 8.93
C LEU A 93 -1.76 -13.71 8.14
N ASP A 94 -1.74 -13.51 6.82
CA ASP A 94 -2.96 -13.58 5.98
C ASP A 94 -3.34 -15.04 5.67
N VAL A 95 -3.37 -15.86 6.72
CA VAL A 95 -3.88 -17.23 6.73
C VAL A 95 -5.41 -17.13 6.89
N GLY A 96 -6.11 -16.66 5.85
CA GLY A 96 -7.57 -16.68 5.71
C GLY A 96 -8.37 -16.53 7.02
N VAL A 97 -8.20 -15.39 7.72
CA VAL A 97 -8.53 -15.23 9.16
C VAL A 97 -10.02 -15.42 9.52
N LEU A 98 -10.93 -15.54 8.55
CA LEU A 98 -12.30 -16.03 8.81
C LEU A 98 -12.71 -16.97 7.65
N GLY A 99 -12.98 -18.23 7.96
CA GLY A 99 -13.23 -19.27 6.97
C GLY A 99 -14.32 -18.95 5.95
N ALA A 100 -13.94 -18.93 4.68
CA ALA A 100 -14.80 -19.35 3.58
C ALA A 100 -14.27 -20.74 3.18
N ALA A 101 -15.01 -21.86 3.25
CA ALA A 101 -16.45 -22.11 3.34
C ALA A 101 -16.67 -23.52 3.99
N PRO A 102 -17.88 -24.12 4.06
CA PRO A 102 -18.60 -24.56 2.85
C PRO A 102 -20.15 -24.46 2.95
N ALA A 103 -20.80 -23.76 2.02
CA ALA A 103 -22.25 -23.87 1.85
C ALA A 103 -22.65 -23.75 0.38
N ALA A 104 -22.07 -24.61 -0.46
CA ALA A 104 -22.57 -24.89 -1.80
C ALA A 104 -22.19 -26.31 -2.27
N GLU A 105 -22.36 -27.32 -1.42
CA GLU A 105 -22.31 -28.72 -1.88
C GLU A 105 -23.07 -29.69 -0.95
N VAL A 106 -24.36 -29.44 -0.64
CA VAL A 106 -25.32 -30.52 -0.28
C VAL A 106 -26.75 -30.06 -0.58
N ALA A 107 -27.14 -29.98 -1.85
CA ALA A 107 -28.56 -29.87 -2.24
C ALA A 107 -28.78 -30.42 -3.66
N ALA A 108 -28.33 -31.66 -3.89
CA ALA A 108 -28.70 -32.44 -5.07
C ALA A 108 -28.62 -33.95 -4.75
N ALA A 109 -29.37 -34.38 -3.73
CA ALA A 109 -29.72 -35.78 -3.51
C ALA A 109 -30.89 -35.86 -2.51
N ALA A 110 -32.10 -35.64 -3.00
CA ALA A 110 -33.36 -36.21 -2.50
C ALA A 110 -34.46 -35.94 -3.52
#